data_AF-A0A1Q7DGK3-F1
#
_entry.id   AF-A0A1Q7DGK3-F1
#
_cell.length_a   1.000
_cell.length_b   1.000
_cell.length_c   1.000
_cell.angle_alpha   90.00
_cell.angle_beta   90.00
_cell.angle_gamma   90.00
#
_symmetry.space_group_name_H-M   'P 1'
#
loop_
_entity.id
_entity.type
_entity.pdbx_description
1 polymer ?
#
loop_
_entity_poly.entity_id
_entity_poly.type
_entity_poly.pdbx_seq_one_letter_code
_entity_poly.pdbx_strand_id
1 'polypeptide(L)'
;MSVLNVVLPLGSSVLSFVFAAMVLDQWWQRRHSFQLVWGIGLLWYGISAGTEFLGGAFGWTEPVYRVWYLIGAFFVAGYLGVGTIYLLSRSRFGYFAGTTVFIGGLLSLLFSHSSRYPGAGTAGTVAFVIALVGAIAIIAATATRRQLAAHIAMGVLVIGSLAATYLVLTAHLPAPGWAVDPNTHVPVGSAFPGYVRVLTGPFNIAGALCLVFGAIYSAYVYMPKHKVLRAKVRMPVIAQLYGVAAVTVNFIASLPGAVGALLEGKLNSRVPATILIAIGAFIPGLTSGLNRFGVTWSFFLGEFLGLLLIFVGFMVSEEVFRNVRIGATLWSRRPSASLEREVG
;
A
#
# COMPACT_ATOMS: atom_id res chain seq x y z
N MET A 1 9.85 -24.81 -12.78
CA MET A 1 10.01 -23.35 -12.49
C MET A 1 10.12 -22.58 -13.79
N SER A 2 9.41 -21.46 -13.94
CA SER A 2 9.52 -20.60 -15.13
C SER A 2 10.64 -19.56 -14.95
N VAL A 3 11.30 -19.13 -16.02
CA VAL A 3 12.30 -18.03 -15.98
C VAL A 3 11.70 -16.75 -15.39
N LEU A 4 10.40 -16.51 -15.63
CA LEU A 4 9.68 -15.36 -15.10
C LEU A 4 9.60 -15.37 -13.56
N ASN A 5 9.59 -16.54 -12.92
CA ASN A 5 9.59 -16.65 -11.46
C ASN A 5 10.91 -16.22 -10.81
N VAL A 6 11.95 -15.99 -11.60
CA VAL A 6 13.26 -15.53 -11.13
C VAL A 6 13.47 -14.08 -11.55
N VAL A 7 13.19 -13.76 -12.82
CA VAL A 7 13.43 -12.42 -13.37
C VAL A 7 12.49 -11.37 -12.78
N LEU A 8 11.20 -11.69 -12.61
CA LEU A 8 10.24 -10.71 -12.09
C LEU A 8 10.53 -10.32 -10.63
N PRO A 9 10.75 -11.26 -9.69
CA PRO A 9 11.11 -10.89 -8.32
C PRO A 9 12.46 -10.15 -8.23
N LEU A 10 13.45 -10.54 -9.03
CA LEU A 10 14.72 -9.80 -9.09
C LEU A 10 14.51 -8.36 -9.57
N GLY A 11 13.75 -8.19 -10.65
CA GLY A 11 13.36 -6.88 -11.18
C GLY A 11 12.62 -6.04 -10.16
N SER A 12 11.64 -6.63 -9.46
CA SER A 12 10.91 -5.97 -8.37
C SER A 12 11.84 -5.55 -7.24
N SER A 13 12.75 -6.43 -6.82
CA SER A 13 13.69 -6.15 -5.74
C SER A 13 14.62 -4.99 -6.07
N VAL A 14 15.27 -5.04 -7.23
CA VAL A 14 16.19 -3.99 -7.70
C VAL A 14 15.44 -2.66 -7.88
N LEU A 15 14.30 -2.68 -8.57
CA LEU A 15 13.50 -1.48 -8.79
C LEU A 15 13.06 -0.85 -7.46
N SER A 16 12.65 -1.67 -6.50
CA SER A 16 12.20 -1.19 -5.20
C SER A 16 13.34 -0.58 -4.39
N PHE A 17 14.54 -1.16 -4.41
CA PHE A 17 15.71 -0.57 -3.74
C PHE A 17 16.15 0.75 -4.38
N VAL A 18 16.17 0.83 -5.71
CA VAL A 18 16.44 2.09 -6.42
C VAL A 18 15.40 3.14 -6.03
N PHE A 19 14.12 2.77 -6.05
CA PHE A 19 13.04 3.66 -5.68
C PHE A 19 13.14 4.11 -4.21
N ALA A 20 13.42 3.20 -3.29
CA ALA A 20 13.63 3.49 -1.88
C ALA A 20 14.78 4.50 -1.70
N ALA A 21 15.92 4.31 -2.38
CA ALA A 21 17.05 5.23 -2.32
C ALA A 21 16.66 6.63 -2.79
N MET A 22 15.90 6.76 -3.88
CA MET A 22 15.42 8.06 -4.38
C MET A 22 14.47 8.74 -3.40
N VAL A 23 13.55 8.00 -2.79
CA VAL A 23 12.59 8.54 -1.81
C VAL A 23 13.30 8.94 -0.51
N LEU A 24 14.28 8.15 -0.06
CA LEU A 24 15.04 8.42 1.16
C LEU A 24 16.02 9.59 0.99
N ASP A 25 16.61 9.78 -0.19
CA ASP A 25 17.39 10.97 -0.53
C ASP A 25 16.50 12.24 -0.43
N GLN A 26 15.29 12.18 -0.98
CA GLN A 26 14.35 13.30 -0.84
C GLN A 26 13.93 13.55 0.60
N TRP A 27 13.71 12.49 1.38
CA TRP A 27 13.45 12.63 2.80
C TRP A 27 14.64 13.29 3.51
N TRP A 28 15.87 12.91 3.18
CA TRP A 28 17.05 13.52 3.78
C TRP A 28 17.10 15.04 3.56
N GLN A 29 16.70 15.48 2.37
CA GLN A 29 16.69 16.88 1.96
C GLN A 29 15.49 17.67 2.52
N ARG A 30 14.28 17.10 2.53
CA ARG A 30 13.02 17.81 2.88
C ARG A 30 12.45 17.47 4.25
N ARG A 31 12.87 16.35 4.83
CA ARG A 31 12.48 15.83 6.15
C ARG A 31 10.97 15.64 6.34
N HIS A 32 10.23 15.33 5.27
CA HIS A 32 8.80 15.02 5.39
C HIS A 32 8.58 13.58 5.87
N SER A 33 7.81 13.40 6.95
CA SER A 33 7.60 12.09 7.61
C SER A 33 7.04 11.01 6.67
N PHE A 34 6.16 11.37 5.74
CA PHE A 34 5.59 10.40 4.80
C PHE A 34 6.65 9.78 3.86
N GLN A 35 7.68 10.56 3.47
CA GLN A 35 8.76 10.06 2.61
C GLN A 35 9.61 9.03 3.34
N LEU A 36 9.89 9.24 4.63
CA LEU A 36 10.61 8.26 5.44
C LEU A 36 9.84 6.94 5.52
N VAL A 37 8.55 7.01 5.85
CA VAL A 37 7.71 5.81 6.02
C VAL A 37 7.53 5.07 4.70
N TRP A 38 7.34 5.79 3.58
CA TRP A 38 7.31 5.18 2.25
C TRP A 38 8.66 4.57 1.87
N GLY A 39 9.78 5.23 2.15
CA GLY A 39 11.12 4.69 1.94
C GLY A 39 11.33 3.38 2.69
N ILE A 40 10.91 3.31 3.96
CA ILE A 40 10.92 2.07 4.75
C ILE A 40 10.03 0.99 4.13
N GLY A 41 8.81 1.34 3.69
CA GLY A 41 7.90 0.42 3.01
C GLY A 41 8.48 -0.13 1.70
N LEU A 42 9.20 0.69 0.94
CA LEU A 42 9.91 0.27 -0.28
C LEU A 42 11.11 -0.62 0.02
N LEU A 43 11.88 -0.35 1.10
CA LEU A 43 12.93 -1.26 1.56
C LEU A 43 12.35 -2.64 1.91
N TRP A 44 11.22 -2.69 2.62
CA TRP A 44 10.51 -3.93 2.89
C TRP A 44 10.09 -4.65 1.62
N TYR A 45 9.55 -3.93 0.65
CA TYR A 45 9.18 -4.50 -0.64
C TYR A 45 10.42 -5.10 -1.33
N GLY A 46 11.53 -4.35 -1.39
CA GLY A 46 12.78 -4.81 -2.00
C GLY A 46 13.33 -6.08 -1.37
N ILE A 47 13.28 -6.17 -0.04
CA ILE A 47 13.71 -7.38 0.70
C ILE A 47 12.76 -8.56 0.42
N SER A 48 11.44 -8.35 0.44
CA SER A 48 10.44 -9.39 0.16
C SER A 48 10.65 -9.99 -1.24
N ALA A 49 10.66 -9.14 -2.28
CA ALA A 49 10.92 -9.56 -3.65
C ALA A 49 12.31 -10.21 -3.81
N GLY A 50 13.30 -9.73 -3.07
CA GLY A 50 14.63 -10.32 -3.02
C GLY A 50 14.62 -11.74 -2.47
N THR A 51 13.86 -12.01 -1.41
CA THR A 51 13.71 -13.37 -0.87
C THR A 51 12.98 -14.31 -1.82
N GLU A 52 12.02 -13.80 -2.60
CA GLU A 52 11.35 -14.56 -3.66
C GLU A 52 12.30 -14.93 -4.78
N PHE A 53 13.15 -13.99 -5.21
CA PHE A 53 14.23 -14.27 -6.15
C PHE A 53 15.18 -15.33 -5.61
N LEU A 54 15.63 -15.20 -4.36
CA LEU A 54 16.54 -16.17 -3.74
C LEU A 54 15.90 -17.57 -3.68
N GLY A 55 14.64 -17.66 -3.25
CA GLY A 55 13.90 -18.92 -3.19
C GLY A 55 13.65 -19.54 -4.57
N GLY A 56 13.35 -18.72 -5.56
CA GLY A 56 13.11 -19.16 -6.94
C GLY A 56 14.39 -19.56 -7.69
N ALA A 57 15.51 -18.87 -7.46
CA ALA A 57 16.77 -19.10 -8.19
C ALA A 57 17.67 -20.15 -7.52
N PHE A 58 17.73 -20.15 -6.19
CA PHE A 58 18.68 -20.96 -5.42
C PHE A 58 18.00 -22.01 -4.52
N GLY A 59 16.66 -22.04 -4.52
CA GLY A 59 15.87 -22.94 -3.69
C GLY A 59 15.42 -22.30 -2.37
N TRP A 60 14.29 -22.78 -1.87
CA TRP A 60 13.71 -22.28 -0.63
C TRP A 60 14.36 -22.91 0.60
N THR A 61 14.60 -22.06 1.59
CA THR A 61 14.96 -22.47 2.96
C THR A 61 13.98 -21.82 3.93
N GLU A 62 13.83 -22.43 5.11
CA GLU A 62 12.93 -21.91 6.14
C GLU A 62 13.21 -20.44 6.50
N PRO A 63 14.47 -19.96 6.70
CA PRO A 63 14.73 -18.56 6.98
C PRO A 63 14.31 -17.62 5.85
N VAL A 64 14.62 -17.95 4.59
CA VAL A 64 14.23 -17.15 3.42
C VAL A 64 12.70 -17.07 3.31
N TYR A 65 12.01 -18.18 3.56
CA TYR A 65 10.56 -18.26 3.55
C TYR A 65 9.91 -17.46 4.71
N ARG A 66 10.49 -17.49 5.91
CA ARG A 66 10.02 -16.68 7.05
C ARG A 66 10.19 -15.19 6.79
N VAL A 67 11.32 -14.76 6.21
CA VAL A 67 11.56 -13.36 5.86
C VAL A 67 10.60 -12.89 4.77
N TRP A 68 10.42 -13.68 3.71
CA TRP A 68 9.42 -13.43 2.67
C TRP A 68 8.03 -13.22 3.29
N TYR A 69 7.60 -14.17 4.12
CA TYR A 69 6.25 -14.14 4.68
C TYR A 69 6.06 -12.97 5.65
N LEU A 70 7.01 -12.72 6.53
CA LEU A 70 6.95 -11.61 7.48
C LEU A 70 6.87 -10.28 6.75
N ILE A 71 7.81 -10.04 5.84
CA ILE A 71 7.96 -8.73 5.23
C ILE A 71 6.87 -8.51 4.19
N GLY A 72 6.67 -9.46 3.28
CA GLY A 72 5.67 -9.36 2.21
C GLY A 72 4.24 -9.36 2.75
N ALA A 73 3.90 -10.28 3.66
CA ALA A 73 2.51 -10.44 4.10
C ALA A 73 2.08 -9.47 5.21
N PHE A 74 3.02 -8.84 5.92
CA PHE A 74 2.70 -7.89 7.00
C PHE A 74 3.24 -6.47 6.77
N PHE A 75 4.48 -6.31 6.33
CA PHE A 75 5.13 -5.01 6.41
C PHE A 75 4.87 -4.13 5.18
N VAL A 76 5.02 -4.66 3.97
CA VAL A 76 4.98 -3.86 2.73
C VAL A 76 3.73 -2.96 2.66
N ALA A 77 2.55 -3.57 2.66
CA ALA A 77 1.30 -2.81 2.53
C ALA A 77 1.05 -1.88 3.72
N GLY A 78 1.32 -2.36 4.94
CA GLY A 78 1.08 -1.58 6.16
C GLY A 78 1.90 -0.29 6.20
N TYR A 79 3.20 -0.37 5.94
CA TYR A 79 4.08 0.81 5.95
C TYR A 79 3.76 1.76 4.80
N LEU A 80 3.55 1.26 3.58
CA LEU A 80 3.16 2.12 2.45
C LEU A 80 1.82 2.84 2.71
N GLY A 81 0.85 2.15 3.31
CA GLY A 81 -0.42 2.73 3.72
C GLY A 81 -0.28 3.80 4.79
N VAL A 82 0.52 3.57 5.85
CA VAL A 82 0.76 4.56 6.91
C VAL A 82 1.50 5.79 6.37
N GLY A 83 2.43 5.62 5.42
CA GLY A 83 3.03 6.76 4.73
C GLY A 83 1.99 7.65 4.05
N THR A 84 0.96 7.05 3.46
CA THR A 84 -0.18 7.79 2.86
C THR A 84 -1.04 8.48 3.92
N ILE A 85 -1.23 7.88 5.10
CA ILE A 85 -1.90 8.53 6.22
C ILE A 85 -1.09 9.76 6.69
N TYR A 86 0.24 9.66 6.74
CA TYR A 86 1.12 10.81 7.05
C TYR A 86 1.02 11.91 6.00
N LEU A 87 0.99 11.56 4.71
CA LEU A 87 0.80 12.52 3.62
C LEU A 87 -0.51 13.29 3.79
N LEU A 88 -1.59 12.58 4.11
CA LEU A 88 -2.94 13.12 4.21
C LEU A 88 -3.34 13.52 5.65
N SER A 89 -2.37 13.65 6.55
CA SER A 89 -2.55 13.92 7.99
C SER A 89 -3.28 15.21 8.33
N ARG A 90 -3.28 16.20 7.41
CA ARG A 90 -4.05 17.45 7.55
C ARG A 90 -5.52 17.33 7.13
N SER A 91 -5.86 16.26 6.43
CA SER A 91 -7.20 16.03 5.88
C SER A 91 -8.07 15.19 6.83
N ARG A 92 -9.31 14.90 6.41
CA ARG A 92 -10.22 13.99 7.12
C ARG A 92 -9.99 12.51 6.74
N PHE A 93 -8.92 12.20 6.00
CA PHE A 93 -8.59 10.85 5.54
C PHE A 93 -8.40 9.85 6.69
N GLY A 94 -8.04 10.31 7.89
CA GLY A 94 -7.94 9.44 9.07
C GLY A 94 -9.25 8.71 9.43
N TYR A 95 -10.43 9.23 9.07
CA TYR A 95 -11.68 8.49 9.21
C TYR A 95 -11.71 7.25 8.32
N PHE A 96 -11.30 7.42 7.06
CA PHE A 96 -11.19 6.31 6.12
C PHE A 96 -10.16 5.29 6.62
N ALA A 97 -8.98 5.76 7.04
CA ALA A 97 -7.93 4.89 7.57
C ALA A 97 -8.36 4.09 8.81
N GLY A 98 -9.04 4.73 9.77
CA GLY A 98 -9.58 4.01 10.92
C GLY A 98 -10.61 2.94 10.52
N THR A 99 -11.50 3.27 9.57
CA THR A 99 -12.47 2.30 9.03
C THR A 99 -11.80 1.13 8.34
N THR A 100 -10.73 1.33 7.55
CA THR A 100 -10.03 0.23 6.88
C THR A 100 -9.27 -0.66 7.86
N VAL A 101 -8.70 -0.09 8.94
CA VAL A 101 -8.13 -0.85 10.07
C VAL A 101 -9.21 -1.72 10.73
N PHE A 102 -10.38 -1.14 11.03
CA PHE A 102 -11.51 -1.90 11.57
C PHE A 102 -11.95 -3.04 10.65
N ILE A 103 -12.13 -2.77 9.35
CA ILE A 103 -12.53 -3.79 8.35
C ILE A 103 -11.49 -4.90 8.29
N GLY A 104 -10.19 -4.57 8.27
CA GLY A 104 -9.12 -5.54 8.28
C GLY A 104 -9.13 -6.44 9.52
N GLY A 105 -9.37 -5.85 10.70
CA GLY A 105 -9.59 -6.57 11.96
C GLY A 105 -10.81 -7.49 11.91
N LEU A 106 -11.94 -6.97 11.44
CA LEU A 106 -13.20 -7.71 11.34
C LEU A 106 -13.07 -8.91 10.41
N LEU A 107 -12.42 -8.74 9.25
CA LEU A 107 -12.16 -9.85 8.33
C LEU A 107 -11.20 -10.89 8.92
N SER A 108 -10.23 -10.46 9.76
CA SER A 108 -9.40 -11.40 10.52
C SER A 108 -10.25 -12.27 11.46
N LEU A 109 -11.16 -11.65 12.22
CA LEU A 109 -12.09 -12.39 13.09
C LEU A 109 -12.96 -13.35 12.28
N LEU A 110 -13.64 -12.87 11.24
CA LEU A 110 -14.54 -13.68 10.42
C LEU A 110 -13.82 -14.87 9.79
N PHE A 111 -12.63 -14.66 9.22
CA PHE A 111 -11.86 -15.76 8.62
C PHE A 111 -11.26 -16.70 9.66
N SER A 112 -10.99 -16.25 10.88
CA SER A 112 -10.44 -17.11 11.93
C SER A 112 -11.37 -18.25 12.37
N HIS A 113 -12.67 -18.10 12.12
CA HIS A 113 -13.69 -19.13 12.36
C HIS A 113 -14.01 -19.97 11.12
N SER A 114 -13.36 -19.71 9.98
CA SER A 114 -13.56 -20.51 8.77
C SER A 114 -12.72 -21.79 8.81
N SER A 115 -13.19 -22.83 8.11
CA SER A 115 -12.47 -24.10 7.96
C SER A 115 -11.08 -23.96 7.32
N ARG A 116 -10.79 -22.82 6.68
CA ARG A 116 -9.49 -22.52 6.04
C ARG A 116 -8.38 -22.17 7.06
N TYR A 117 -8.74 -21.79 8.29
CA TYR A 117 -7.79 -21.37 9.33
C TYR A 117 -8.05 -22.10 10.66
N PRO A 118 -7.82 -23.42 10.73
CA PRO A 118 -8.05 -24.19 11.95
C PRO A 118 -7.19 -23.67 13.11
N GLY A 119 -7.79 -23.58 14.30
CA GLY A 119 -7.12 -23.11 15.52
C GLY A 119 -6.83 -21.60 15.57
N ALA A 120 -7.35 -20.80 14.63
CA ALA A 120 -7.04 -19.38 14.54
C ALA A 120 -7.95 -18.46 15.38
N GLY A 121 -9.02 -18.98 16.00
CA GLY A 121 -10.07 -18.17 16.65
C GLY A 121 -9.56 -17.16 17.67
N THR A 122 -8.66 -17.57 18.58
CA THR A 122 -8.07 -16.66 19.57
C THR A 122 -7.23 -15.57 18.90
N ALA A 123 -6.40 -15.93 17.92
CA ALA A 123 -5.55 -14.97 17.22
C ALA A 123 -6.39 -13.95 16.41
N GLY A 124 -7.44 -14.40 15.72
CA GLY A 124 -8.38 -13.53 15.02
C GLY A 124 -9.12 -12.59 15.97
N THR A 125 -9.54 -13.08 17.13
CA THR A 125 -10.19 -12.26 18.17
C THR A 125 -9.25 -11.18 18.72
N VAL A 126 -8.02 -11.56 19.08
CA VAL A 126 -7.00 -10.61 19.56
C VAL A 126 -6.69 -9.55 18.50
N ALA A 127 -6.52 -9.96 17.24
CA ALA A 127 -6.28 -9.04 16.13
C ALA A 127 -7.44 -8.06 15.93
N PHE A 128 -8.68 -8.55 16.02
CA PHE A 128 -9.86 -7.70 15.92
C PHE A 128 -9.95 -6.69 17.07
N VAL A 129 -9.69 -7.11 18.31
CA VAL A 129 -9.71 -6.19 19.45
C VAL A 129 -8.65 -5.09 19.30
N ILE A 130 -7.41 -5.45 18.92
CA ILE A 130 -6.35 -4.48 18.67
C ILE A 130 -6.74 -3.52 17.53
N ALA A 131 -7.24 -4.06 16.42
CA ALA A 131 -7.66 -3.26 15.28
C ALA A 131 -8.86 -2.35 15.62
N LEU A 132 -9.82 -2.81 16.42
CA LEU A 132 -10.97 -2.04 16.87
C LEU A 132 -10.53 -0.87 17.76
N VAL A 133 -9.69 -1.13 18.76
CA VAL A 133 -9.15 -0.09 19.63
C VAL A 133 -8.32 0.91 18.82
N GLY A 134 -7.46 0.43 17.93
CA GLY A 134 -6.67 1.27 17.02
C GLY A 134 -7.56 2.12 16.11
N ALA A 135 -8.59 1.54 15.50
CA ALA A 135 -9.55 2.24 14.65
C ALA A 135 -10.29 3.34 15.39
N ILE A 136 -10.80 3.06 16.60
CA ILE A 136 -11.46 4.04 17.46
C ILE A 136 -10.50 5.19 17.79
N ALA A 137 -9.26 4.87 18.16
CA ALA A 137 -8.25 5.88 18.49
C ALA A 137 -7.89 6.76 17.28
N ILE A 138 -7.72 6.17 16.08
CA ILE A 138 -7.46 6.90 14.84
C ILE A 138 -8.64 7.81 14.48
N ILE A 139 -9.88 7.32 14.58
CA ILE A 139 -11.10 8.08 14.29
C ILE A 139 -11.28 9.23 15.28
N ALA A 140 -11.13 8.97 16.58
CA ALA A 140 -11.23 9.98 17.63
C ALA A 140 -10.14 11.05 17.49
N ALA A 141 -8.91 10.66 17.17
CA ALA A 141 -7.83 11.59 16.87
C ALA A 141 -8.12 12.38 15.59
N THR A 142 -8.74 11.79 14.57
CA THR A 142 -9.13 12.52 13.35
C THR A 142 -10.18 13.61 13.65
N ALA A 143 -11.09 13.34 14.57
CA ALA A 143 -12.12 14.29 15.00
C ALA A 143 -11.54 15.46 15.81
N THR A 144 -10.56 15.19 16.66
CA THR A 144 -10.01 16.15 17.64
C THR A 144 -8.71 16.81 17.17
N ARG A 145 -7.71 16.02 16.76
CA ARG A 145 -6.37 16.43 16.35
C ARG A 145 -5.89 15.60 15.14
N ARG A 146 -6.29 15.98 13.93
CA ARG A 146 -6.05 15.22 12.67
C ARG A 146 -4.61 14.72 12.50
N GLN A 147 -3.62 15.54 12.84
CA GLN A 147 -2.19 15.19 12.76
C GLN A 147 -1.79 14.02 13.66
N LEU A 148 -2.46 13.84 14.79
CA LEU A 148 -2.18 12.76 15.73
C LEU A 148 -2.62 11.39 15.17
N ALA A 149 -3.64 11.36 14.30
CA ALA A 149 -4.16 10.12 13.72
C ALA A 149 -3.08 9.31 12.99
N ALA A 150 -2.16 9.98 12.29
CA ALA A 150 -1.04 9.33 11.60
C ALA A 150 -0.05 8.66 12.58
N HIS A 151 0.25 9.32 13.71
CA HIS A 151 1.14 8.79 14.73
C HIS A 151 0.51 7.60 15.47
N ILE A 152 -0.79 7.66 15.75
CA ILE A 152 -1.53 6.52 16.32
C ILE A 152 -1.53 5.35 15.33
N ALA A 153 -1.82 5.60 14.05
CA ALA A 153 -1.78 4.55 13.03
C ALA A 153 -0.38 3.90 12.93
N MET A 154 0.69 4.71 13.00
CA MET A 154 2.05 4.19 13.06
C MET A 154 2.32 3.36 14.31
N GLY A 155 1.86 3.82 15.49
CA GLY A 155 1.99 3.06 16.74
C GLY A 155 1.28 1.71 16.68
N VAL A 156 0.04 1.68 16.17
CA VAL A 156 -0.72 0.44 15.94
C VAL A 156 0.01 -0.49 14.98
N LEU A 157 0.55 0.05 13.88
CA LEU A 157 1.32 -0.72 12.91
C LEU A 157 2.58 -1.31 13.55
N VAL A 158 3.36 -0.54 14.31
CA VAL A 158 4.58 -1.02 14.97
C VAL A 158 4.28 -2.10 15.99
N ILE A 159 3.27 -1.92 16.85
CA ILE A 159 2.86 -2.94 17.83
C ILE A 159 2.43 -4.22 17.12
N GLY A 160 1.62 -4.08 16.07
CA GLY A 160 1.23 -5.21 15.22
C GLY A 160 2.44 -5.88 14.58
N SER A 161 3.39 -5.11 14.04
CA SER A 161 4.60 -5.64 13.41
C SER A 161 5.43 -6.45 14.39
N LEU A 162 5.61 -5.98 15.62
CA LEU A 162 6.34 -6.72 16.67
C LEU A 162 5.64 -8.04 17.01
N ALA A 163 4.31 -8.03 17.16
CA ALA A 163 3.53 -9.24 17.41
C ALA A 163 3.62 -10.22 16.23
N ALA A 164 3.49 -9.73 15.00
CA ALA A 164 3.63 -10.54 13.79
C ALA A 164 5.04 -11.13 13.67
N THR A 165 6.09 -10.35 13.92
CA THR A 165 7.48 -10.85 13.96
C THR A 165 7.64 -11.97 14.97
N TYR A 166 7.19 -11.77 16.21
CA TYR A 166 7.28 -12.80 17.24
C TYR A 166 6.59 -14.09 16.81
N LEU A 167 5.36 -14.01 16.30
CA LEU A 167 4.60 -15.18 15.86
C LEU A 167 5.20 -15.85 14.62
N VAL A 168 5.71 -15.08 13.65
CA VAL A 168 6.34 -15.62 12.45
C VAL A 168 7.68 -16.27 12.78
N LEU A 169 8.44 -15.78 13.76
CA LEU A 169 9.72 -16.39 14.14
C LEU A 169 9.55 -17.63 15.03
N THR A 170 8.51 -17.67 15.87
CA THR A 170 8.30 -18.76 16.83
C THR A 170 7.36 -19.86 16.32
N ALA A 171 6.58 -19.61 15.26
CA ALA A 171 5.70 -20.62 14.68
C ALA A 171 6.48 -21.85 14.21
N HIS A 172 5.96 -23.04 14.51
CA HIS A 172 6.47 -24.29 13.97
C HIS A 172 6.00 -24.45 12.52
N LEU A 173 6.94 -24.71 11.60
CA LEU A 173 6.64 -25.01 10.21
C LEU A 173 6.95 -26.50 9.98
N PRO A 174 5.97 -27.29 9.48
CA PRO A 174 6.24 -28.68 9.10
C PRO A 174 7.36 -28.75 8.06
N ALA A 175 8.15 -29.82 8.09
CA ALA A 175 9.16 -30.09 7.06
C ALA A 175 8.51 -30.02 5.65
N PRO A 176 9.13 -29.33 4.67
CA PRO A 176 10.52 -28.85 4.65
C PRO A 176 10.75 -27.44 5.24
N GLY A 177 9.76 -26.84 5.93
CA GLY A 177 9.88 -25.50 6.51
C GLY A 177 9.47 -24.37 5.57
N TRP A 178 8.86 -24.69 4.43
CA TRP A 178 8.38 -23.73 3.42
C TRP A 178 7.34 -24.39 2.52
N ALA A 179 6.57 -23.58 1.77
CA ALA A 179 5.60 -24.08 0.80
C ALA A 179 5.54 -23.20 -0.45
N VAL A 180 5.46 -23.86 -1.60
CA VAL A 180 5.21 -23.26 -2.91
C VAL A 180 4.02 -23.95 -3.57
N ASP A 181 3.38 -23.25 -4.49
CA ASP A 181 2.38 -23.84 -5.37
C ASP A 181 3.02 -24.93 -6.26
N PRO A 182 2.49 -26.17 -6.30
CA PRO A 182 3.10 -27.25 -7.07
C PRO A 182 3.17 -26.99 -8.58
N ASN A 183 2.23 -26.20 -9.12
CA ASN A 183 2.16 -25.91 -10.55
C ASN A 183 3.00 -24.70 -10.89
N THR A 184 2.75 -23.58 -10.20
CA THR A 184 3.39 -22.30 -10.54
C THR A 184 4.72 -22.07 -9.85
N HIS A 185 5.04 -22.84 -8.79
CA HIS A 185 6.23 -22.70 -7.96
C HIS A 185 6.35 -21.33 -7.25
N VAL A 186 5.25 -20.58 -7.17
CA VAL A 186 5.16 -19.32 -6.42
C VAL A 186 5.03 -19.63 -4.93
N PRO A 187 5.68 -18.87 -4.03
CA PRO A 187 5.53 -19.08 -2.60
C PRO A 187 4.10 -18.85 -2.14
N VAL A 188 3.61 -19.76 -1.31
CA VAL A 188 2.27 -19.72 -0.74
C VAL A 188 2.37 -19.77 0.77
N GLY A 189 1.52 -19.04 1.48
CA GLY A 189 1.58 -18.95 2.95
C GLY A 189 1.13 -20.21 3.71
N SER A 190 0.92 -21.35 3.04
CA SER A 190 0.30 -22.54 3.64
C SER A 190 1.20 -23.30 4.62
N ALA A 191 2.52 -23.10 4.61
CA ALA A 191 3.40 -23.70 5.62
C ALA A 191 3.22 -23.06 7.01
N PHE A 192 2.73 -21.82 7.08
CA PHE A 192 2.40 -21.20 8.35
C PHE A 192 1.06 -21.70 8.91
N PRO A 193 0.94 -21.85 10.24
CA PRO A 193 -0.32 -22.23 10.86
C PRO A 193 -1.38 -21.12 10.72
N GLY A 194 -2.65 -21.53 10.80
CA GLY A 194 -3.79 -20.64 10.55
C GLY A 194 -3.80 -19.38 11.43
N TYR A 195 -3.35 -19.50 12.67
CA TYR A 195 -3.29 -18.38 13.62
C TYR A 195 -2.31 -17.28 13.22
N VAL A 196 -1.26 -17.58 12.43
CA VAL A 196 -0.36 -16.55 11.87
C VAL A 196 -0.98 -15.96 10.61
N ARG A 197 -1.51 -16.82 9.74
CA ARG A 197 -2.00 -16.41 8.42
C ARG A 197 -3.17 -15.44 8.50
N VAL A 198 -4.07 -15.64 9.47
CA VAL A 198 -5.26 -14.78 9.63
C VAL A 198 -4.91 -13.34 10.03
N LEU A 199 -3.74 -13.13 10.63
CA LEU A 199 -3.27 -11.82 11.09
C LEU A 199 -2.80 -10.90 9.95
N THR A 200 -2.56 -11.45 8.75
CA THR A 200 -2.13 -10.68 7.58
C THR A 200 -3.24 -9.78 7.02
N GLY A 201 -4.51 -10.08 7.33
CA GLY A 201 -5.67 -9.32 6.86
C GLY A 201 -5.61 -7.84 7.24
N PRO A 202 -5.54 -7.49 8.55
CA PRO A 202 -5.45 -6.12 9.03
C PRO A 202 -4.37 -5.27 8.34
N PHE A 203 -3.17 -5.81 8.15
CA PHE A 203 -2.04 -5.09 7.55
C PHE A 203 -2.27 -4.83 6.06
N ASN A 204 -2.64 -5.87 5.31
CA ASN A 204 -2.77 -5.77 3.87
C ASN A 204 -4.01 -4.99 3.45
N ILE A 205 -5.15 -5.22 4.12
CA ILE A 205 -6.40 -4.53 3.79
C ILE A 205 -6.29 -3.05 4.15
N ALA A 206 -5.88 -2.73 5.38
CA ALA A 206 -5.75 -1.34 5.79
C ALA A 206 -4.68 -0.63 4.95
N GLY A 207 -3.52 -1.26 4.79
CA GLY A 207 -2.40 -0.73 4.03
C GLY A 207 -2.73 -0.45 2.56
N ALA A 208 -3.19 -1.47 1.84
CA ALA A 208 -3.49 -1.35 0.42
C ALA A 208 -4.65 -0.39 0.14
N LEU A 209 -5.74 -0.46 0.93
CA LEU A 209 -6.85 0.48 0.76
C LEU A 209 -6.42 1.93 1.05
N CYS A 210 -5.62 2.17 2.09
CA CYS A 210 -5.10 3.51 2.36
C CYS A 210 -4.22 4.03 1.21
N LEU A 211 -3.36 3.17 0.65
CA LEU A 211 -2.49 3.55 -0.45
C LEU A 211 -3.29 3.85 -1.73
N VAL A 212 -4.18 2.94 -2.15
CA VAL A 212 -5.00 3.09 -3.36
C VAL A 212 -5.94 4.29 -3.24
N PHE A 213 -6.76 4.34 -2.19
CA PHE A 213 -7.75 5.42 -2.04
C PHE A 213 -7.12 6.75 -1.66
N GLY A 214 -5.96 6.77 -0.99
CA GLY A 214 -5.22 8.00 -0.74
C GLY A 214 -4.64 8.59 -2.03
N ALA A 215 -4.20 7.74 -2.95
CA ALA A 215 -3.77 8.16 -4.29
C ALA A 215 -4.96 8.67 -5.14
N ILE A 216 -6.10 7.95 -5.15
CA ILE A 216 -7.34 8.42 -5.81
C ILE A 216 -7.82 9.75 -5.23
N TYR A 217 -7.82 9.88 -3.89
CA TYR A 217 -8.17 11.12 -3.21
C TYR A 217 -7.26 12.27 -3.64
N SER A 218 -5.96 12.02 -3.75
CA SER A 218 -4.99 13.00 -4.22
C SER A 218 -5.28 13.42 -5.66
N ALA A 219 -5.58 12.48 -6.56
CA ALA A 219 -5.98 12.77 -7.95
C ALA A 219 -7.22 13.69 -7.99
N TYR A 220 -8.25 13.36 -7.20
CA TYR A 220 -9.48 14.14 -7.10
C TYR A 220 -9.25 15.58 -6.65
N VAL A 221 -8.29 15.79 -5.74
CA VAL A 221 -7.99 17.12 -5.20
C VAL A 221 -7.42 18.05 -6.27
N TYR A 222 -6.56 17.52 -7.16
CA TYR A 222 -5.81 18.29 -8.16
C TYR A 222 -6.46 18.34 -9.56
N MET A 223 -7.44 17.48 -9.86
CA MET A 223 -8.12 17.51 -11.16
C MET A 223 -9.24 18.57 -11.23
N PRO A 224 -9.62 19.03 -12.44
CA PRO A 224 -10.77 19.91 -12.63
C PRO A 224 -12.06 19.30 -12.05
N LYS A 225 -12.80 20.05 -11.24
CA LYS A 225 -13.93 19.51 -10.45
C LYS A 225 -15.27 19.76 -11.13
N HIS A 226 -15.96 18.69 -11.51
CA HIS A 226 -17.36 18.73 -11.93
C HIS A 226 -18.25 18.16 -10.82
N LYS A 227 -18.83 19.05 -10.00
CA LYS A 227 -19.69 18.66 -8.87
C LYS A 227 -21.14 18.53 -9.32
N VAL A 228 -21.59 17.31 -9.58
CA VAL A 228 -22.99 16.96 -9.88
C VAL A 228 -23.81 16.93 -8.60
N LEU A 229 -23.30 16.26 -7.55
CA LEU A 229 -23.93 16.17 -6.25
C LEU A 229 -23.36 17.25 -5.31
N ARG A 230 -24.18 18.28 -5.02
CA ARG A 230 -23.82 19.45 -4.20
C ARG A 230 -24.68 19.63 -2.94
N ALA A 231 -25.66 18.76 -2.72
CA ALA A 231 -26.62 18.95 -1.64
C ALA A 231 -25.95 18.83 -0.26
N LYS A 232 -26.40 19.65 0.68
CA LYS A 232 -26.06 19.52 2.09
C LYS A 232 -27.16 18.74 2.79
N VAL A 233 -26.94 17.45 3.01
CA VAL A 233 -27.86 16.60 3.77
C VAL A 233 -27.64 16.84 5.26
N ARG A 234 -28.72 17.09 6.01
CA ARG A 234 -28.66 17.40 7.45
C ARG A 234 -28.74 16.17 8.35
N MET A 235 -29.40 15.09 7.90
CA MET A 235 -29.54 13.86 8.69
C MET A 235 -28.18 13.13 8.76
N PRO A 236 -27.63 12.84 9.95
CA PRO A 236 -26.23 12.41 10.10
C PRO A 236 -25.86 11.16 9.29
N VAL A 237 -26.68 10.10 9.35
CA VAL A 237 -26.43 8.84 8.63
C VAL A 237 -26.57 9.03 7.13
N ILE A 238 -27.64 9.69 6.69
CA ILE A 238 -27.89 9.96 5.26
C ILE A 238 -26.81 10.91 4.70
N ALA A 239 -26.29 11.84 5.50
CA ALA A 239 -25.23 12.75 5.11
C ALA A 239 -23.90 12.03 4.86
N GLN A 240 -23.61 10.97 5.61
CA GLN A 240 -22.43 10.13 5.36
C GLN A 240 -22.60 9.31 4.06
N LEU A 241 -23.74 8.65 3.89
CA LEU A 241 -24.05 7.89 2.66
C LEU A 241 -24.04 8.81 1.42
N TYR A 242 -24.67 9.97 1.54
CA TYR A 242 -24.64 11.00 0.50
C TYR A 242 -23.24 11.52 0.25
N GLY A 243 -22.42 11.73 1.30
CA GLY A 243 -21.04 12.16 1.17
C GLY A 243 -20.19 11.18 0.37
N VAL A 244 -20.32 9.87 0.65
CA VAL A 244 -19.64 8.82 -0.11
C VAL A 244 -20.13 8.82 -1.56
N ALA A 245 -21.44 8.80 -1.79
CA ALA A 245 -22.02 8.84 -3.13
C ALA A 245 -21.60 10.10 -3.90
N ALA A 246 -21.59 11.26 -3.26
CA ALA A 246 -21.18 12.53 -3.84
C ALA A 246 -19.71 12.53 -4.21
N VAL A 247 -18.81 12.02 -3.37
CA VAL A 247 -17.38 11.89 -3.73
C VAL A 247 -17.22 10.99 -4.95
N THR A 248 -17.86 9.82 -4.98
CA THR A 248 -17.76 8.87 -6.09
C THR A 248 -18.34 9.45 -7.39
N VAL A 249 -19.57 9.97 -7.36
CA VAL A 249 -20.23 10.54 -8.55
C VAL A 249 -19.48 11.78 -9.04
N ASN A 250 -19.07 12.68 -8.15
CA ASN A 250 -18.32 13.87 -8.54
C ASN A 250 -16.92 13.51 -9.07
N PHE A 251 -16.29 12.46 -8.55
CA PHE A 251 -15.03 11.95 -9.10
C PHE A 251 -15.22 11.49 -10.54
N ILE A 252 -16.17 10.59 -10.79
CA ILE A 252 -16.45 10.06 -12.14
C ILE A 252 -16.83 11.19 -13.10
N ALA A 253 -17.71 12.10 -12.67
CA ALA A 253 -18.14 13.23 -13.48
C ALA A 253 -17.00 14.22 -13.83
N SER A 254 -15.92 14.22 -13.04
CA SER A 254 -14.75 15.06 -13.27
C SER A 254 -13.74 14.44 -14.26
N LEU A 255 -13.84 13.12 -14.53
CA LEU A 255 -12.89 12.42 -15.40
C LEU A 255 -12.87 12.94 -16.84
N PRO A 256 -14.00 13.20 -17.54
CA PRO A 256 -13.95 13.71 -18.91
C PRO A 256 -13.22 15.05 -19.02
N GLY A 257 -13.46 15.96 -18.07
CA GLY A 257 -12.76 17.24 -18.01
C GLY A 257 -11.27 17.08 -17.69
N ALA A 258 -10.91 16.12 -16.83
CA ALA A 258 -9.51 15.79 -16.56
C ALA A 258 -8.81 15.18 -17.79
N VAL A 259 -9.49 14.32 -18.56
CA VAL A 259 -8.97 13.77 -19.82
C VAL A 259 -8.77 14.87 -20.86
N GLY A 260 -9.74 15.76 -21.03
CA GLY A 260 -9.60 16.93 -21.91
C GLY A 260 -8.39 17.78 -21.51
N ALA A 261 -8.27 18.13 -20.23
CA ALA A 261 -7.12 18.88 -19.73
C ALA A 261 -5.77 18.14 -19.89
N LEU A 262 -5.76 16.81 -19.82
CA LEU A 262 -4.56 15.99 -20.06
C LEU A 262 -4.13 16.06 -21.53
N LEU A 263 -5.09 15.91 -22.45
CA LEU A 263 -4.84 15.99 -23.89
C LEU A 263 -4.36 17.39 -24.32
N GLU A 264 -4.85 18.44 -23.64
CA GLU A 264 -4.43 19.83 -23.85
C GLU A 264 -3.09 20.17 -23.16
N GLY A 265 -2.50 19.26 -22.38
CA GLY A 265 -1.27 19.53 -21.62
C GLY A 265 -1.43 20.52 -20.46
N LYS A 266 -2.66 20.78 -20.02
CA LYS A 266 -3.01 21.73 -18.94
C LYS A 266 -3.27 21.05 -17.60
N LEU A 267 -3.32 19.71 -17.57
CA LEU A 267 -3.59 18.98 -16.34
C LEU A 267 -2.38 19.00 -15.40
N ASN A 268 -2.62 19.23 -14.11
CA ASN A 268 -1.59 19.15 -13.10
C ASN A 268 -0.94 17.75 -13.11
N SER A 269 0.40 17.69 -13.19
CA SER A 269 1.18 16.46 -13.26
C SER A 269 0.92 15.47 -12.11
N ARG A 270 0.44 15.95 -10.96
CA ARG A 270 0.03 15.12 -9.82
C ARG A 270 -1.17 14.22 -10.13
N VAL A 271 -2.06 14.60 -11.04
CA VAL A 271 -3.26 13.81 -11.36
C VAL A 271 -2.88 12.49 -12.05
N PRO A 272 -2.20 12.48 -13.22
CA PRO A 272 -1.78 11.23 -13.85
C PRO A 272 -0.80 10.44 -12.97
N ALA A 273 0.11 11.12 -12.25
CA ALA A 273 1.02 10.49 -11.30
C ALA A 273 0.29 9.68 -10.22
N THR A 274 -0.71 10.27 -9.57
CA THR A 274 -1.45 9.62 -8.47
C THR A 274 -2.44 8.57 -8.99
N ILE A 275 -2.96 8.69 -10.21
CA ILE A 275 -3.73 7.62 -10.85
C ILE A 275 -2.85 6.40 -11.13
N LEU A 276 -1.64 6.60 -11.66
CA LEU A 276 -0.67 5.51 -11.87
C LEU A 276 -0.30 4.82 -10.55
N ILE A 277 -0.06 5.59 -9.49
CA ILE A 277 0.19 5.04 -8.14
C ILE A 277 -1.02 4.26 -7.64
N ALA A 278 -2.26 4.74 -7.85
CA ALA A 278 -3.47 4.03 -7.44
C ALA A 278 -3.62 2.68 -8.16
N ILE A 279 -3.42 2.65 -9.48
CA ILE A 279 -3.47 1.42 -10.28
C ILE A 279 -2.34 0.48 -9.84
N GLY A 280 -1.12 1.01 -9.69
CA GLY A 280 0.04 0.24 -9.28
C GLY A 280 -0.06 -0.34 -7.86
N ALA A 281 -0.76 0.34 -6.96
CA ALA A 281 -1.07 -0.17 -5.62
C ALA A 281 -2.21 -1.21 -5.62
N PHE A 282 -3.16 -1.08 -6.55
CA PHE A 282 -4.30 -1.99 -6.65
C PHE A 282 -3.89 -3.37 -7.20
N ILE A 283 -3.03 -3.41 -8.22
CA ILE A 283 -2.66 -4.65 -8.92
C ILE A 283 -2.06 -5.71 -7.97
N PRO A 284 -1.00 -5.42 -7.16
CA PRO A 284 -0.46 -6.39 -6.21
C PRO A 284 -1.46 -6.77 -5.13
N GLY A 285 -2.32 -5.84 -4.70
CA GLY A 285 -3.39 -6.13 -3.75
C GLY A 285 -4.37 -7.17 -4.28
N LEU A 286 -4.71 -7.08 -5.57
CA LEU A 286 -5.57 -8.05 -6.24
C LEU A 286 -4.86 -9.40 -6.47
N THR A 287 -3.64 -9.41 -7.00
CA THR A 287 -2.91 -10.66 -7.30
C THR A 287 -2.49 -11.41 -6.03
N SER A 288 -2.11 -10.69 -4.97
CA SER A 288 -1.86 -11.27 -3.65
C SER A 288 -3.15 -11.81 -3.01
N GLY A 289 -4.28 -11.12 -3.18
CA GLY A 289 -5.59 -11.61 -2.78
C GLY A 289 -5.96 -12.92 -3.48
N LEU A 290 -5.75 -12.99 -4.79
CA LEU A 290 -5.97 -14.18 -5.62
C LEU A 290 -5.08 -15.37 -5.20
N ASN A 291 -3.83 -15.12 -4.80
CA ASN A 291 -2.94 -16.15 -4.26
C ASN A 291 -3.57 -16.86 -3.05
N ARG A 292 -4.25 -16.12 -2.15
CA ARG A 292 -4.95 -16.72 -1.00
C ARG A 292 -6.08 -17.69 -1.39
N PHE A 293 -6.61 -17.58 -2.61
CA PHE A 293 -7.63 -18.46 -3.18
C PHE A 293 -7.07 -19.54 -4.13
N GLY A 294 -5.74 -19.66 -4.23
CA GLY A 294 -5.06 -20.67 -5.06
C GLY A 294 -4.78 -20.21 -6.49
N VAL A 295 -5.07 -18.96 -6.84
CA VAL A 295 -4.72 -18.38 -8.15
C VAL A 295 -3.37 -17.68 -8.04
N THR A 296 -2.30 -18.40 -8.37
CA THR A 296 -0.91 -18.00 -8.09
C THR A 296 -0.13 -17.50 -9.31
N TRP A 297 -0.59 -17.79 -10.53
CA TRP A 297 0.15 -17.50 -11.77
C TRP A 297 0.45 -16.01 -12.01
N SER A 298 -0.40 -15.12 -11.49
CA SER A 298 -0.30 -13.67 -11.68
C SER A 298 0.47 -12.95 -10.58
N PHE A 299 0.96 -13.68 -9.56
CA PHE A 299 1.53 -13.10 -8.35
C PHE A 299 2.74 -12.20 -8.65
N PHE A 300 3.83 -12.75 -9.21
CA PHE A 300 5.04 -11.99 -9.51
C PHE A 300 4.84 -10.93 -10.60
N LEU A 301 3.99 -11.21 -11.59
CA LEU A 301 3.66 -10.24 -12.65
C LEU A 301 2.93 -9.03 -12.07
N GLY A 302 1.94 -9.28 -11.20
CA GLY A 302 1.19 -8.21 -10.55
C GLY A 302 2.05 -7.39 -9.61
N GLU A 303 2.96 -8.04 -8.88
CA GLU A 303 3.94 -7.38 -8.03
C GLU A 303 4.83 -6.42 -8.84
N PHE A 304 5.53 -6.94 -9.86
CA PHE A 304 6.42 -6.14 -10.69
C PHE A 304 5.70 -5.00 -11.43
N LEU A 305 4.57 -5.30 -12.08
CA LEU A 305 3.79 -4.29 -12.82
C LEU A 305 3.24 -3.23 -11.86
N GLY A 306 2.78 -3.64 -10.68
CA GLY A 306 2.31 -2.72 -9.65
C GLY A 306 3.40 -1.76 -9.20
N LEU A 307 4.56 -2.28 -8.82
CA LEU A 307 5.70 -1.47 -8.41
C LEU A 307 6.18 -0.55 -9.54
N LEU A 308 6.24 -1.04 -10.78
CA LEU A 308 6.63 -0.26 -11.95
C LEU A 308 5.69 0.93 -12.16
N LEU A 309 4.38 0.73 -12.06
CA LEU A 309 3.40 1.81 -12.20
C LEU A 309 3.49 2.83 -11.05
N ILE A 310 3.72 2.39 -9.81
CA ILE A 310 3.96 3.30 -8.68
C ILE A 310 5.24 4.12 -8.95
N PHE A 311 6.31 3.48 -9.40
CA PHE A 311 7.58 4.15 -9.71
C PHE A 311 7.45 5.16 -10.84
N VAL A 312 6.80 4.78 -11.95
CA VAL A 312 6.53 5.70 -13.07
C VAL A 312 5.64 6.86 -12.61
N GLY A 313 4.59 6.58 -11.83
CA GLY A 313 3.74 7.63 -11.25
C GLY A 313 4.54 8.61 -10.39
N PHE A 314 5.47 8.09 -9.57
CA PHE A 314 6.39 8.92 -8.79
C PHE A 314 7.32 9.78 -9.66
N MET A 315 7.85 9.24 -10.76
CA MET A 315 8.68 9.98 -11.72
C MET A 315 7.92 11.07 -12.47
N VAL A 316 6.63 10.87 -12.73
CA VAL A 316 5.77 11.86 -13.41
C VAL A 316 5.46 13.06 -12.50
N SER A 317 5.50 12.90 -11.18
CA SER A 317 5.23 13.98 -10.24
C SER A 317 6.33 15.05 -10.27
N GLU A 318 6.06 16.23 -10.83
CA GLU A 318 7.06 17.28 -11.08
C GLU A 318 7.71 17.87 -9.81
N GLU A 319 7.08 17.73 -8.66
CA GLU A 319 7.66 18.21 -7.38
C GLU A 319 8.84 17.39 -6.88
N VAL A 320 9.03 16.21 -7.46
CA VAL A 320 9.94 15.17 -6.96
C VAL A 320 11.29 15.23 -7.70
N PHE A 321 11.30 15.60 -8.98
CA PHE A 321 12.53 15.65 -9.79
C PHE A 321 12.74 16.97 -10.51
N ARG A 322 13.34 17.93 -9.79
CA ARG A 322 14.20 18.94 -10.42
C ARG A 322 15.62 18.40 -10.57
N ASN A 323 16.13 17.67 -9.57
CA ASN A 323 17.46 17.04 -9.54
C ASN A 323 17.42 15.72 -8.74
N VAL A 324 17.92 14.60 -9.29
CA VAL A 324 18.28 13.39 -8.53
C VAL A 324 19.72 13.55 -8.08
N ARG A 325 19.99 13.50 -6.78
CA ARG A 325 21.34 13.66 -6.23
C ARG A 325 21.68 12.50 -5.29
N ILE A 326 22.62 11.64 -5.66
CA ILE A 326 23.22 10.66 -4.73
C ILE A 326 24.68 11.07 -4.56
N GLY A 327 24.96 11.93 -3.57
CA GLY A 327 26.28 12.57 -3.37
C GLY A 327 26.62 13.64 -4.42
N ALA A 328 26.29 13.42 -5.69
CA ALA A 328 26.35 14.35 -6.82
C ALA A 328 25.06 14.31 -7.65
N THR A 329 24.81 15.32 -8.50
CA THR A 329 23.62 15.33 -9.39
C THR A 329 23.77 14.27 -10.46
N LEU A 330 22.99 13.19 -10.36
CA LEU A 330 22.96 12.10 -11.32
C LEU A 330 22.08 12.44 -12.53
N TRP A 331 20.99 13.17 -12.31
CA TRP A 331 20.04 13.52 -13.35
C TRP A 331 19.29 14.81 -13.02
N SER A 332 19.12 15.69 -14.00
CA SER A 332 18.31 16.91 -13.87
C SER A 332 17.38 17.02 -15.07
N ARG A 333 16.08 17.20 -14.84
CA ARG A 333 15.11 17.42 -15.91
C ARG A 333 15.14 18.91 -16.29
N ARG A 334 15.36 19.22 -17.58
CA ARG A 334 15.28 20.62 -18.08
C ARG A 334 13.85 21.16 -17.88
N PRO A 335 13.69 22.48 -17.62
CA PRO A 335 12.38 23.09 -17.48
C PRO A 335 11.51 22.78 -18.71
N SER A 336 10.28 22.32 -18.50
CA SER A 336 9.28 22.35 -19.56
C SER A 336 8.98 23.80 -19.88
N ALA A 337 9.33 24.25 -21.09
CA ALA A 337 9.20 25.62 -21.58
C ALA A 337 7.74 26.16 -21.64
N SER A 338 6.76 25.43 -21.11
CA SER A 338 5.33 25.73 -21.22
C SER A 338 4.76 26.54 -20.05
N LEU A 339 5.46 26.70 -18.92
CA LEU A 339 4.91 27.40 -17.74
C LEU A 339 5.47 28.81 -17.49
N GLU A 340 6.48 29.26 -18.23
CA GLU A 340 7.04 30.62 -18.09
C GLU A 340 6.37 31.68 -18.97
N ARG A 341 5.42 31.32 -19.85
CA ARG A 341 4.76 32.30 -20.74
C ARG A 341 3.52 33.00 -20.16
N GLU A 342 3.07 32.67 -18.95
CA GLU A 342 1.86 33.28 -18.36
C GLU A 342 2.11 34.07 -17.07
N VAL A 343 3.37 34.39 -16.75
CA VAL A 343 3.69 35.40 -15.74
C VAL A 343 4.59 36.46 -16.37
N GLY A 344 3.97 37.22 -17.28
CA GLY A 344 4.40 38.53 -17.76
C GLY A 344 3.18 39.43 -17.78
#